data_AF-A0A845UHE3-F1
#
_entry.id   AF-A0A845UHE3-F1
#
_cell.length_a   1.000
_cell.length_b   1.000
_cell.length_c   1.000
_cell.angle_alpha   90.00
_cell.angle_beta   90.00
_cell.angle_gamma   90.00
#
_symmetry.space_group_name_H-M   'P 1'
#
loop_
_entity.id
_entity.type
_entity.pdbx_description
1 polymer ?
#
loop_
_entity_poly.entity_id
_entity_poly.type
_entity_poly.pdbx_seq_one_letter_code
_entity_poly.pdbx_strand_id
1 'polypeptide(L)'
;MAQFHCTSCGEVEEHDLVTLEACASCGATSVVNLEAQAAQVAKANDAFRAAILSGGHPVYRGRAVCTQGVAAEGLDFVVRAQIAVAAFSEFTEGNDPYGDHTFGAVTVADKTVWFKIDLYDESYSFGTDDPLDDARTRRVLTLLFPSEY
;
A
#
# COMPACT_ATOMS: atom_id res chain seq x y z
N MET A 1 3.28 -7.93 21.43
CA MET A 1 1.97 -8.58 21.36
C MET A 1 1.46 -8.33 19.96
N ALA A 2 1.06 -9.37 19.22
CA ALA A 2 0.52 -9.21 17.88
C ALA A 2 -0.99 -8.91 17.95
N GLN A 3 -1.46 -8.07 17.04
CA GLN A 3 -2.89 -7.78 16.88
C GLN A 3 -3.52 -8.71 15.84
N PHE A 4 -4.64 -9.33 16.21
CA PHE A 4 -5.41 -10.21 15.35
C PHE A 4 -6.79 -9.62 15.07
N HIS A 5 -7.21 -9.61 13.81
CA HIS A 5 -8.54 -9.18 13.40
C HIS A 5 -9.37 -10.37 12.92
N CYS A 6 -10.57 -10.53 13.46
CA CYS A 6 -11.54 -11.51 12.98
C CYS A 6 -12.38 -10.92 11.85
N THR A 7 -12.24 -11.44 10.63
CA THR A 7 -13.00 -10.95 9.47
C THR A 7 -14.48 -11.35 9.49
N SER A 8 -14.90 -12.21 10.42
CA SER A 8 -16.31 -12.60 10.58
C SER A 8 -17.10 -11.73 11.55
N CYS A 9 -16.53 -11.36 12.70
CA CYS A 9 -17.23 -10.52 13.70
C CYS A 9 -16.64 -9.12 13.87
N GLY A 10 -15.47 -8.85 13.30
CA GLY A 10 -14.79 -7.56 13.37
C GLY A 10 -13.93 -7.34 14.62
N GLU A 11 -13.93 -8.29 15.57
CA GLU A 11 -13.18 -8.16 16.83
C GLU A 11 -11.66 -8.07 16.55
N VAL A 12 -10.98 -7.21 17.32
CA VAL A 12 -9.52 -7.09 17.33
C VAL A 12 -9.00 -7.51 18.69
N GLU A 13 -8.12 -8.51 18.71
CA GLU A 13 -7.59 -9.12 19.92
C GLU A 13 -6.06 -9.02 19.94
N GLU A 14 -5.47 -8.72 21.10
CA GLU A 14 -4.02 -8.72 21.30
C GLU A 14 -3.55 -10.01 21.96
N HIS A 15 -2.55 -10.65 21.37
CA HIS A 15 -2.02 -11.91 21.90
C HIS A 15 -0.50 -11.99 21.74
N ASP A 16 0.17 -12.67 22.67
CA ASP A 16 1.60 -13.04 22.55
C ASP A 16 1.86 -14.19 21.55
N LEU A 17 0.81 -14.72 20.92
CA LEU A 17 0.93 -15.78 19.94
C LEU A 17 1.23 -15.20 18.55
N VAL A 18 1.93 -15.99 17.74
CA VAL A 18 2.20 -15.65 16.33
C VAL A 18 1.01 -16.01 15.44
N THR A 19 0.29 -17.07 15.81
CA THR A 19 -0.88 -17.60 15.10
C THR A 19 -2.01 -17.83 16.06
N LEU A 20 -3.24 -17.51 15.63
CA LEU A 20 -4.47 -17.79 16.36
C LEU A 20 -5.34 -18.71 15.50
N GLU A 21 -5.86 -19.80 16.07
CA GLU A 21 -6.66 -20.76 15.30
C GLU A 21 -8.12 -20.33 15.15
N ALA A 22 -8.65 -19.59 16.12
CA ALA A 22 -10.02 -19.08 16.11
C ALA A 22 -10.15 -17.81 16.95
N CYS A 23 -11.09 -16.94 16.58
CA CYS A 23 -11.46 -15.75 17.33
C CYS A 23 -12.09 -16.13 18.68
N ALA A 24 -11.64 -15.51 19.77
CA ALA A 24 -12.17 -15.79 21.11
C ALA A 24 -13.63 -15.33 21.28
N SER A 25 -14.04 -14.30 20.53
CA SER A 25 -15.40 -13.74 20.59
C SER A 25 -16.45 -14.60 19.87
N CYS A 26 -16.17 -15.07 18.65
CA CYS A 26 -17.18 -15.78 17.82
C CYS A 26 -16.82 -17.21 17.42
N GLY A 27 -15.61 -17.69 17.71
CA GLY A 27 -15.14 -19.03 17.35
C GLY A 27 -14.85 -19.23 15.86
N ALA A 28 -14.93 -18.18 15.04
CA ALA A 28 -14.58 -18.26 13.62
C ALA A 28 -13.07 -18.39 13.44
N THR A 29 -12.65 -19.19 12.45
CA THR A 29 -11.22 -19.42 12.11
C THR A 29 -10.64 -18.36 11.17
N SER A 30 -11.43 -17.34 10.85
CA SER A 30 -11.13 -16.25 9.92
C SER A 30 -10.40 -15.10 10.63
N VAL A 31 -9.28 -15.44 11.28
CA VAL A 31 -8.46 -14.50 12.05
C VAL A 31 -7.17 -14.16 11.31
N VAL A 32 -6.88 -12.86 11.22
CA VAL A 32 -5.76 -12.30 10.47
C VAL A 32 -4.81 -11.62 11.43
N ASN A 33 -3.52 -12.00 11.41
CA ASN A 33 -2.48 -11.26 12.10
C ASN A 33 -2.16 -9.98 11.31
N LEU A 34 -2.48 -8.81 11.88
CA LEU A 34 -2.38 -7.52 11.19
C LEU A 34 -0.94 -7.15 10.83
N GLU A 35 0.02 -7.40 11.72
CA GLU A 35 1.44 -7.12 11.48
C GLU A 35 1.99 -8.01 10.34
N ALA A 36 1.64 -9.30 10.37
CA ALA A 36 2.06 -10.23 9.34
C ALA A 36 1.39 -9.96 7.99
N GLN A 37 0.16 -9.46 7.98
CA GLN A 37 -0.53 -9.01 6.77
C GLN A 37 0.13 -7.74 6.23
N ALA A 38 0.34 -6.73 7.07
CA ALA A 38 0.99 -5.47 6.68
C ALA A 38 2.37 -5.72 6.07
N ALA A 39 3.20 -6.58 6.68
CA ALA A 39 4.51 -6.93 6.14
C ALA A 39 4.46 -7.64 4.77
N GLN A 40 3.38 -8.36 4.46
CA GLN A 40 3.18 -8.96 3.13
C GLN A 40 2.66 -7.94 2.12
N VAL A 41 1.75 -7.07 2.54
CA VAL A 41 1.26 -5.94 1.73
C VAL A 41 2.42 -5.02 1.37
N ALA A 42 3.30 -4.71 2.31
CA ALA A 42 4.51 -3.93 2.11
C ALA A 42 5.41 -4.51 1.00
N LYS A 43 5.69 -5.81 1.05
CA LYS A 43 6.48 -6.49 0.00
C LYS A 43 5.81 -6.37 -1.38
N ALA A 44 4.50 -6.54 -1.44
CA ALA A 44 3.76 -6.43 -2.69
C ALA A 44 3.73 -4.99 -3.22
N ASN A 45 3.59 -4.01 -2.33
CA ASN A 45 3.61 -2.59 -2.63
C ASN A 45 4.99 -2.13 -3.11
N ASP A 46 6.07 -2.57 -2.47
CA ASP A 46 7.44 -2.29 -2.90
C ASP A 46 7.74 -2.87 -4.28
N ALA A 47 7.36 -4.13 -4.51
CA ALA A 47 7.53 -4.77 -5.81
C ALA A 47 6.69 -4.08 -6.90
N PHE A 48 5.46 -3.65 -6.58
CA PHE A 48 4.63 -2.87 -7.50
C PHE A 48 5.26 -1.51 -7.82
N ARG A 49 5.74 -0.76 -6.82
CA ARG A 49 6.41 0.54 -7.00
C ARG A 49 7.66 0.41 -7.85
N ALA A 50 8.52 -0.58 -7.59
CA ALA A 50 9.73 -0.79 -8.38
C ALA A 50 9.40 -1.10 -9.86
N ALA A 51 8.32 -1.83 -10.11
CA ALA A 51 7.95 -2.28 -11.45
C ALA A 51 7.27 -1.22 -12.32
N ILE A 52 6.85 -0.06 -11.79
CA ILE A 52 6.21 1.00 -12.59
C ILE A 52 7.14 1.50 -13.70
N LEU A 53 8.46 1.50 -13.46
CA LEU A 53 9.47 1.89 -14.44
C LEU A 53 9.59 0.91 -15.61
N SER A 54 9.16 -0.34 -15.41
CA SER A 54 9.18 -1.40 -16.43
C SER A 54 7.84 -1.55 -17.15
N GLY A 55 6.89 -0.65 -16.92
CA GLY A 55 5.54 -0.72 -17.50
C GLY A 55 4.54 -1.59 -16.73
N GLY A 56 4.89 -2.07 -15.54
CA GLY A 56 4.00 -2.83 -14.64
C GLY A 56 4.61 -4.11 -14.07
N HIS A 57 4.00 -4.65 -13.02
CA HIS A 57 4.41 -5.92 -12.40
C HIS A 57 3.60 -7.11 -12.97
N PRO A 58 4.21 -8.28 -13.20
CA PRO A 58 3.51 -9.44 -13.77
C PRO A 58 2.43 -10.03 -12.84
N VAL A 59 2.61 -9.89 -11.52
CA VAL A 59 1.69 -10.39 -10.49
C VAL A 59 0.80 -9.27 -9.94
N TYR A 60 1.39 -8.11 -9.67
CA TYR A 60 0.73 -7.03 -8.95
C TYR A 60 0.15 -6.05 -9.96
N ARG A 61 -1.13 -6.24 -10.28
CA ARG A 61 -1.82 -5.46 -11.31
C ARG A 61 -2.21 -4.09 -10.78
N GLY A 62 -2.20 -3.09 -11.64
CA GLY A 62 -2.45 -1.73 -11.21
C GLY A 62 -2.15 -0.67 -12.24
N ARG A 63 -2.15 0.58 -11.78
CA ARG A 63 -1.74 1.75 -12.57
C ARG A 63 -1.02 2.77 -11.70
N ALA A 64 -0.07 3.47 -12.33
CA ALA A 64 0.52 4.68 -11.76
C ALA A 64 -0.14 5.90 -12.39
N VAL A 65 -0.59 6.83 -11.57
CA VAL A 65 -1.23 8.08 -11.97
C VAL A 65 -0.58 9.25 -11.23
N CYS A 66 -0.82 10.46 -11.71
CA CYS A 66 -0.41 11.67 -11.00
C CYS A 66 -1.54 12.70 -11.05
N THR A 67 -1.56 13.59 -10.07
CA THR A 67 -2.46 14.75 -10.04
C THR A 67 -2.11 15.77 -11.13
N GLN A 68 -3.03 16.69 -11.38
CA GLN A 68 -2.83 17.76 -12.36
C GLN A 68 -1.65 18.65 -11.98
N GLY A 69 -1.42 18.94 -10.70
CA GLY A 69 -0.27 19.73 -10.25
C GLY A 69 1.05 19.05 -10.60
N VAL A 70 1.20 17.77 -10.26
CA VAL A 70 2.42 17.00 -10.60
C VAL A 70 2.60 16.89 -12.12
N ALA A 71 1.53 16.67 -12.87
CA ALA A 71 1.58 16.60 -14.33
C ALA A 71 2.00 17.94 -14.98
N ALA A 72 1.61 19.08 -14.39
CA ALA A 72 1.90 20.41 -14.90
C ALA A 72 3.40 20.78 -14.83
N GLU A 73 4.19 20.10 -14.00
CA GLU A 73 5.66 20.25 -13.96
C GLU A 73 6.36 19.68 -15.20
N GLY A 74 5.65 18.86 -15.99
CA GLY A 74 6.15 18.27 -17.22
C GLY A 74 6.75 16.88 -17.06
N LEU A 75 6.99 16.22 -18.20
CA LEU A 75 7.34 14.80 -18.26
C LEU A 75 8.64 14.45 -17.51
N ASP A 76 9.66 15.30 -17.60
CA ASP A 76 10.93 15.08 -16.89
C ASP A 76 10.74 15.03 -15.37
N PHE A 77 9.93 15.95 -14.82
CA PHE A 77 9.61 15.95 -13.39
C PHE A 77 8.86 14.68 -12.98
N VAL A 78 7.84 14.29 -13.74
CA VAL A 78 7.05 13.07 -13.47
C VAL A 78 7.93 11.83 -13.50
N VAL A 79 8.81 11.69 -14.49
CA VAL A 79 9.74 10.56 -14.59
C VAL A 79 10.72 10.53 -13.41
N ARG A 80 11.28 11.69 -13.01
CA ARG A 80 12.14 11.76 -11.82
C ARG A 80 11.39 11.37 -10.55
N ALA A 81 10.13 11.78 -10.40
CA ALA A 81 9.28 11.37 -9.28
C ALA A 81 9.01 9.86 -9.30
N GLN A 82 8.71 9.27 -10.46
CA GLN A 82 8.54 7.81 -10.58
C GLN A 82 9.82 7.06 -10.20
N ILE A 83 11.00 7.52 -10.65
CA ILE A 83 12.28 6.91 -10.30
C ILE A 83 12.54 7.01 -8.79
N ALA A 84 12.32 8.18 -8.19
CA ALA A 84 12.52 8.38 -6.76
C ALA A 84 11.58 7.49 -5.93
N VAL A 85 10.30 7.40 -6.31
CA VAL A 85 9.31 6.56 -5.63
C VAL A 85 9.61 5.08 -5.79
N ALA A 86 10.06 4.64 -6.98
CA ALA A 86 10.45 3.26 -7.23
C ALA A 86 11.67 2.82 -6.40
N ALA A 87 12.55 3.75 -6.03
CA ALA A 87 13.75 3.49 -5.22
C ALA A 87 13.57 3.79 -3.72
N PHE A 88 12.43 4.35 -3.30
CA PHE A 88 12.23 4.80 -1.94
C PHE A 88 12.16 3.64 -0.94
N SER A 89 12.96 3.71 0.12
CA SER A 89 13.01 2.69 1.18
C SER A 89 13.02 3.28 2.60
N GLU A 90 12.76 4.58 2.75
CA GLU A 90 12.83 5.30 4.02
C GLU A 90 11.46 5.31 4.74
N PHE A 91 10.96 4.12 5.04
CA PHE A 91 9.75 3.94 5.83
C PHE A 91 10.06 4.08 7.33
N THR A 92 9.24 4.86 8.02
CA THR A 92 9.36 5.23 9.42
C THR A 92 7.98 5.23 10.05
N GLU A 93 7.89 5.19 11.38
CA GLU A 93 6.60 5.26 12.09
C GLU A 93 5.79 6.53 11.74
N GLY A 94 6.46 7.61 11.30
CA GLY A 94 5.79 8.87 10.96
C GLY A 94 5.12 8.89 9.57
N ASN A 95 5.59 8.10 8.61
CA ASN A 95 5.03 8.04 7.25
C ASN A 95 4.37 6.69 6.92
N ASP A 96 4.63 5.67 7.74
CA ASP A 96 4.10 4.31 7.57
C ASP A 96 3.77 3.69 8.96
N PRO A 97 2.76 4.21 9.67
CA PRO A 97 2.41 3.75 11.01
C PRO A 97 1.91 2.30 11.04
N TYR A 98 1.43 1.78 9.91
CA TYR A 98 0.89 0.44 9.79
C TYR A 98 1.88 -0.57 9.20
N GLY A 99 3.02 -0.13 8.68
CA GLY A 99 4.05 -1.00 8.11
C GLY A 99 3.63 -1.65 6.78
N ASP A 100 2.67 -1.07 6.06
CA ASP A 100 2.12 -1.60 4.81
C ASP A 100 2.71 -0.93 3.56
N HIS A 101 3.60 0.05 3.77
CA HIS A 101 4.32 0.79 2.73
C HIS A 101 3.38 1.46 1.72
N THR A 102 2.19 1.87 2.15
CA THR A 102 1.20 2.51 1.27
C THR A 102 1.44 4.00 1.06
N PHE A 103 2.24 4.66 1.89
CA PHE A 103 2.46 6.11 1.81
C PHE A 103 3.93 6.49 2.00
N GLY A 104 4.33 7.58 1.34
CA GLY A 104 5.65 8.18 1.58
C GLY A 104 5.85 9.48 0.82
N ALA A 105 7.02 10.07 1.00
CA ALA A 105 7.38 11.36 0.42
C ALA A 105 8.80 11.32 -0.16
N VAL A 106 8.97 11.91 -1.34
CA VAL A 106 10.26 12.08 -2.00
C VAL A 106 10.47 13.55 -2.36
N THR A 107 11.72 13.98 -2.46
CA THR A 107 12.07 15.33 -2.93
C THR A 107 12.57 15.27 -4.36
N VAL A 108 11.92 16.02 -5.26
CA VAL A 108 12.26 16.11 -6.69
C VAL A 108 12.35 17.58 -7.06
N ALA A 109 13.50 18.03 -7.55
CA ALA A 109 13.72 19.43 -7.95
C ALA A 109 13.24 20.45 -6.88
N ASP A 110 13.66 20.23 -5.63
CA ASP A 110 13.30 21.03 -4.45
C ASP A 110 11.80 21.05 -4.09
N LYS A 111 11.00 20.17 -4.68
CA LYS A 111 9.57 19.99 -4.38
C LYS A 111 9.33 18.65 -3.70
N THR A 112 8.55 18.66 -2.63
CA THR A 112 8.05 17.45 -1.98
C THR A 112 6.93 16.85 -2.82
N VAL A 113 7.08 15.60 -3.24
CA VAL A 113 6.05 14.80 -3.88
C VAL A 113 5.68 13.66 -2.94
N TRP A 114 4.40 13.57 -2.61
CA TRP A 114 3.86 12.41 -1.92
C TRP A 114 3.55 11.32 -2.92
N PHE A 115 3.65 10.08 -2.47
CA PHE A 115 3.04 8.96 -3.15
C PHE A 115 2.12 8.23 -2.18
N LYS A 116 1.03 7.69 -2.72
CA LYS A 116 0.21 6.71 -2.01
C LYS A 116 -0.16 5.53 -2.90
N ILE A 117 -0.41 4.37 -2.30
CA ILE A 117 -0.91 3.17 -2.97
C ILE A 117 -2.27 2.83 -2.38
N ASP A 118 -3.31 3.01 -3.18
CA ASP A 118 -4.65 2.59 -2.82
C ASP A 118 -4.92 1.18 -3.40
N LEU A 119 -5.52 0.29 -2.59
CA LEU A 119 -5.84 -1.09 -2.96
C LEU A 119 -7.31 -1.24 -3.34
N TYR A 120 -7.57 -1.45 -4.62
CA TYR A 120 -8.91 -1.54 -5.19
C TYR A 120 -9.30 -2.97 -5.59
N ASP A 121 -10.60 -3.18 -5.78
CA ASP A 121 -11.15 -4.31 -6.53
C ASP A 121 -10.75 -4.29 -8.03
N GLU A 122 -11.10 -5.36 -8.75
CA GLU A 122 -10.76 -5.52 -10.17
C GLU A 122 -11.29 -4.41 -11.07
N SER A 123 -12.38 -3.76 -10.66
CA SER A 123 -13.07 -2.69 -11.37
C SER A 123 -12.62 -1.29 -10.98
N TYR A 124 -11.67 -1.12 -10.05
CA TYR A 124 -11.25 0.17 -9.51
C TYR A 124 -12.41 0.98 -8.90
N SER A 125 -13.43 0.31 -8.35
CA SER A 125 -14.65 0.95 -7.86
C SER A 125 -14.68 1.04 -6.33
N PHE A 126 -14.22 -0.01 -5.66
CA PHE A 126 -14.17 -0.10 -4.20
C PHE A 126 -12.82 -0.61 -3.72
N GLY A 127 -12.57 -0.53 -2.41
CA GLY A 127 -11.45 -1.20 -1.79
C GLY A 127 -11.53 -2.72 -1.97
N THR A 128 -10.39 -3.39 -2.08
CA THR A 128 -10.36 -4.85 -2.12
C THR A 128 -10.67 -5.45 -0.74
N ASP A 129 -11.40 -6.56 -0.70
CA ASP A 129 -11.70 -7.28 0.56
C ASP A 129 -10.45 -7.98 1.14
N ASP A 130 -9.58 -8.48 0.26
CA ASP A 130 -8.35 -9.16 0.63
C ASP A 130 -7.16 -8.52 -0.09
N PRO A 131 -6.30 -7.75 0.62
CA PRO A 131 -5.17 -7.06 0.02
C PRO A 131 -4.04 -8.00 -0.45
N LEU A 132 -4.11 -9.29 -0.09
CA LEU A 132 -3.15 -10.33 -0.48
C LEU A 132 -3.69 -11.23 -1.60
N ASP A 133 -4.95 -11.03 -2.05
CA ASP A 133 -5.48 -11.70 -3.23
C ASP A 133 -5.08 -10.95 -4.51
N ASP A 134 -3.85 -11.18 -4.97
CA ASP A 134 -3.29 -10.47 -6.13
C ASP A 134 -4.10 -10.62 -7.43
N ALA A 135 -4.93 -11.66 -7.55
CA ALA A 135 -5.80 -11.82 -8.69
C ALA A 135 -6.93 -10.78 -8.68
N ARG A 136 -7.48 -10.47 -7.49
CA ARG A 136 -8.61 -9.55 -7.30
C ARG A 136 -8.20 -8.14 -6.90
N THR A 137 -7.01 -7.95 -6.34
CA THR A 137 -6.49 -6.64 -5.94
C THR A 137 -5.92 -5.88 -7.15
N ARG A 138 -6.18 -4.57 -7.19
CA ARG A 138 -5.55 -3.61 -8.10
C ARG A 138 -4.88 -2.51 -7.30
N ARG A 139 -3.61 -2.26 -7.58
CA ARG A 139 -2.80 -1.24 -6.88
C ARG A 139 -2.79 0.05 -7.68
N VAL A 140 -3.20 1.16 -7.07
CA VAL A 140 -3.14 2.48 -7.71
C VAL A 140 -2.09 3.33 -7.01
N LEU A 141 -0.93 3.51 -7.66
CA LEU A 141 0.08 4.44 -7.19
C LEU A 141 -0.30 5.84 -7.66
N THR A 142 -0.52 6.76 -6.73
CA THR A 142 -0.80 8.17 -7.04
C THR A 142 0.36 9.04 -6.61
N LEU A 143 0.91 9.81 -7.54
CA LEU A 143 1.86 10.89 -7.25
C LEU A 143 1.09 12.20 -7.09
N LEU A 144 1.34 12.92 -6.01
CA LEU A 144 0.63 14.17 -5.70
C LEU A 144 1.49 15.12 -4.88
N PHE A 145 1.19 16.42 -4.96
CA PHE A 145 1.76 17.38 -4.03
C PHE A 145 1.03 17.36 -2.68
N PRO A 146 1.70 17.73 -1.57
CA PRO A 146 1.06 17.85 -0.25
C PRO A 146 -0.18 18.75 -0.23
N SER A 147 -0.23 19.78 -1.09
CA SER A 147 -1.37 20.70 -1.21
C SER A 147 -2.59 20.11 -1.94
N GLU A 148 -2.45 18.92 -2.54
CA GLU A 148 -3.49 18.22 -3.30
C GLU A 148 -4.07 17.02 -2.53
N TYR A 149 -3.59 16.79 -1.31
CA TYR A 149 -4.08 15.78 -0.37
C TYR A 149 -5.07 16.41 0.61
#